data_AF-A0A3A8ZDG8-F1
#
_entry.id   AF-A0A3A8ZDG8-F1
#
_cell.length_a   1.000
_cell.length_b   1.000
_cell.length_c   1.000
_cell.angle_alpha   90.00
_cell.angle_beta   90.00
_cell.angle_gamma   90.00
#
_symmetry.space_group_name_H-M   'P 1'
#
loop_
_entity.id
_entity.type
_entity.pdbx_description
1 polymer ?
#
loop_
_entity_poly.entity_id
_entity_poly.type
_entity_poly.pdbx_seq_one_letter_code
_entity_poly.pdbx_strand_id
1 'polypeptide(L)'
;MNLTIRKEELEALREKYPPGCRVELVKMDDPYREMPSGLQGMVTGVDDSGSIHVNWQNGSSLAVIFGEDECRKVEDGEVTVGELLRRYVSRRKEFHFMTPSGYVDLTARDAAKVLAGEMRPKGHPGNPEYAVEMEANELLGFRCKEADIRDRQGRVSALVY
;
A
#
# COMPACT_ATOMS: atom_id res chain seq x y z
N MET A 1 29.23 -17.32 14.93
CA MET A 1 29.46 -18.07 13.67
C MET A 1 29.38 -17.05 12.55
N ASN A 2 30.42 -16.90 11.72
CA ASN A 2 30.38 -16.01 10.54
C ASN A 2 29.61 -16.73 9.43
N LEU A 3 28.29 -16.53 9.39
CA LEU A 3 27.46 -16.94 8.27
C LEU A 3 27.68 -15.94 7.14
N THR A 4 28.64 -16.22 6.26
CA THR A 4 28.79 -15.48 5.02
C THR A 4 27.60 -15.83 4.12
N ILE A 5 26.57 -14.97 4.09
CA ILE A 5 25.47 -15.08 3.15
C ILE A 5 26.03 -15.16 1.72
N ARG A 6 25.48 -16.05 0.90
CA ARG A 6 25.90 -16.15 -0.51
C ARG A 6 25.44 -14.90 -1.25
N LYS A 7 26.22 -14.47 -2.24
CA LYS A 7 25.89 -13.27 -3.02
C LYS A 7 24.49 -13.36 -3.67
N GLU A 8 24.16 -14.52 -4.23
CA GLU A 8 22.83 -14.80 -4.81
C GLU A 8 21.68 -14.62 -3.79
N GLU A 9 21.87 -15.10 -2.56
CA GLU A 9 20.88 -14.97 -1.48
C GLU A 9 20.75 -13.53 -1.00
N LEU A 10 21.87 -12.80 -0.91
CA LEU A 10 21.88 -11.38 -0.54
C LEU A 10 21.18 -10.52 -1.60
N GLU A 11 21.42 -10.79 -2.88
CA GLU A 11 20.75 -10.11 -4.00
C GLU A 11 19.24 -10.41 -3.97
N ALA A 12 18.84 -11.67 -3.80
CA ALA A 12 17.44 -12.05 -3.64
C ALA A 12 16.79 -11.37 -2.42
N LEU A 13 17.51 -11.22 -1.31
CA LEU A 13 17.02 -10.53 -0.11
C LEU A 13 16.77 -9.03 -0.39
N ARG A 14 17.71 -8.37 -1.08
CA ARG A 14 17.62 -6.96 -1.47
C ARG A 14 16.47 -6.71 -2.46
N GLU A 15 16.26 -7.62 -3.40
CA GLU A 15 15.13 -7.56 -4.34
C GLU A 15 13.79 -7.81 -3.63
N LYS A 16 13.76 -8.74 -2.68
CA LYS A 16 12.54 -9.06 -1.92
C LYS A 16 12.15 -7.92 -0.98
N TYR A 17 13.13 -7.33 -0.28
CA TYR A 17 12.94 -6.30 0.74
C TYR A 17 13.66 -5.00 0.37
N PRO A 18 13.20 -4.27 -0.66
CA PRO A 18 13.78 -2.98 -1.01
C PRO A 18 13.46 -1.93 0.07
N PRO A 19 14.28 -0.88 0.20
CA PRO A 19 13.96 0.25 1.07
C PRO A 19 12.60 0.87 0.70
N GLY A 20 11.79 1.17 1.72
CA GLY A 20 10.40 1.63 1.59
C GLY A 20 9.36 0.51 1.60
N CYS A 21 9.77 -0.76 1.53
CA CYS A 21 8.87 -1.91 1.62
C CYS A 21 8.24 -2.04 3.01
N ARG A 22 6.95 -2.35 3.09
CA ARG A 22 6.30 -2.74 4.36
C ARG A 22 6.54 -4.21 4.66
N VAL A 23 6.82 -4.49 5.93
CA VAL A 23 7.03 -5.84 6.43
C VAL A 23 6.27 -6.02 7.74
N GLU A 24 5.92 -7.26 8.02
CA GLU A 24 5.33 -7.68 9.28
C GLU A 24 6.25 -8.70 9.93
N LEU A 25 6.50 -8.52 11.22
CA LEU A 25 7.27 -9.44 12.01
C LEU A 25 6.49 -10.72 12.24
N VAL A 26 7.08 -11.85 11.88
CA VAL A 26 6.51 -13.18 12.13
C VAL A 26 7.12 -13.76 13.40
N LYS A 27 8.44 -13.67 13.53
CA LYS A 27 9.18 -14.19 14.68
C LYS A 27 10.47 -13.41 14.89
N MET A 28 10.75 -13.08 16.14
CA MET A 28 12.04 -12.55 16.60
C MET A 28 12.22 -12.92 18.07
N ASP A 29 13.41 -13.39 18.43
CA ASP A 29 13.73 -13.80 19.80
C ASP A 29 14.65 -12.74 20.43
N ASP A 30 14.05 -11.65 20.96
CA ASP A 30 14.77 -10.62 21.71
C ASP A 30 14.24 -10.58 23.16
N PRO A 31 15.05 -10.91 24.18
CA PRO A 31 14.61 -10.96 25.57
C PRO A 31 14.54 -9.58 26.25
N TYR A 32 14.94 -8.50 25.57
CA TYR A 32 15.00 -7.14 26.11
C TYR A 32 13.92 -6.20 25.55
N ARG A 33 13.33 -6.54 24.40
CA ARG A 33 12.36 -5.70 23.68
C ARG A 33 11.08 -6.48 23.35
N GLU A 34 9.95 -5.81 23.49
CA GLU A 34 8.68 -6.35 23.00
C GLU A 34 8.61 -6.24 21.46
N MET A 35 8.84 -7.39 20.82
CA MET A 35 8.73 -7.58 19.38
C MET A 35 7.62 -8.61 19.07
N PRO A 36 6.34 -8.25 19.26
CA PRO A 36 5.23 -9.16 19.05
C PRO A 36 5.08 -9.53 17.57
N SER A 37 4.67 -10.76 17.30
CA SER A 37 4.25 -11.16 15.96
C SER A 37 3.07 -10.30 15.48
N GLY A 38 3.06 -9.94 14.20
CA GLY A 38 2.10 -8.98 13.64
C GLY A 38 2.56 -7.52 13.71
N LEU A 39 3.67 -7.22 14.39
CA LEU A 39 4.23 -5.86 14.38
C LEU A 39 4.68 -5.50 12.97
N GLN A 40 4.14 -4.40 12.42
CA GLN A 40 4.56 -3.92 11.09
C GLN A 40 5.64 -2.85 11.18
N GLY A 41 6.42 -2.74 10.11
CA GLY A 41 7.47 -1.74 9.95
C GLY A 41 7.79 -1.47 8.50
N MET A 42 8.64 -0.48 8.25
CA MET A 42 9.12 -0.12 6.92
C MET A 42 10.60 -0.44 6.80
N VAL A 43 10.97 -1.18 5.78
CA VAL A 43 12.37 -1.52 5.48
C VAL A 43 13.12 -0.24 5.12
N THR A 44 14.26 -0.02 5.77
CA THR A 44 15.18 1.09 5.48
C THR A 44 16.35 0.65 4.62
N GLY A 45 16.70 -0.65 4.62
CA GLY A 45 17.78 -1.20 3.82
C GLY A 45 18.12 -2.65 4.18
N VAL A 46 19.04 -3.24 3.43
CA VAL A 46 19.62 -4.57 3.67
C VAL A 46 21.13 -4.48 3.60
N ASP A 47 21.79 -4.78 4.72
CA ASP A 47 23.24 -4.68 4.87
C ASP A 47 23.96 -5.92 4.33
N ASP A 48 25.27 -5.82 4.12
CA ASP A 48 26.07 -6.88 3.47
C ASP A 48 26.14 -8.20 4.25
N SER A 49 25.71 -8.19 5.51
CA SER A 49 25.57 -9.39 6.35
C SER A 49 24.23 -10.13 6.15
N GLY A 50 23.31 -9.60 5.34
CA GLY A 50 21.97 -10.16 5.15
C GLY A 50 20.95 -9.72 6.20
N SER A 51 21.26 -8.71 7.01
CA SER A 51 20.33 -8.15 7.99
C SER A 51 19.40 -7.14 7.32
N ILE A 52 18.09 -7.27 7.54
CA ILE A 52 17.07 -6.34 7.01
C ILE A 52 16.81 -5.30 8.08
N HIS A 53 17.17 -4.05 7.80
CA HIS A 53 16.91 -2.93 8.70
C HIS A 53 15.48 -2.44 8.51
N VAL A 54 14.73 -2.36 9.60
CA VAL A 54 13.31 -2.01 9.60
C VAL A 54 13.05 -0.95 10.66
N ASN A 55 12.32 0.09 10.27
CA ASN A 55 11.75 1.04 11.19
C ASN A 55 10.37 0.53 11.63
N TRP A 56 10.29 -0.02 12.84
CA TRP A 56 9.08 -0.64 13.37
C TRP A 56 8.11 0.39 13.96
N GLN A 57 6.81 0.11 13.91
CA GLN A 57 5.78 1.02 14.43
C GLN A 57 5.87 1.26 15.94
N ASN A 58 6.47 0.34 16.71
CA ASN A 58 6.73 0.53 18.14
C ASN A 58 7.95 1.44 18.42
N GLY A 59 8.56 2.02 17.40
CA GLY A 59 9.76 2.85 17.51
C GLY A 59 11.06 2.05 17.63
N SER A 60 11.00 0.71 17.55
CA SER A 60 12.19 -0.14 17.50
C SER A 60 12.88 -0.01 16.13
N SER A 61 14.19 -0.22 16.13
CA SER A 61 15.02 -0.27 14.94
C SER A 61 15.78 -1.60 14.83
N LEU A 62 15.28 -2.65 15.49
CA LEU A 62 15.94 -3.96 15.44
C LEU A 62 15.92 -4.51 14.01
N ALA A 63 17.08 -4.95 13.54
CA ALA A 63 17.19 -5.58 12.23
C ALA A 63 16.71 -7.03 12.30
N VAL A 64 16.08 -7.50 11.23
CA VAL A 64 15.70 -8.91 11.04
C VAL A 64 16.92 -9.64 10.52
N ILE A 65 17.45 -10.58 11.30
CA ILE A 65 18.64 -11.37 10.96
C ILE A 65 18.22 -12.57 10.10
N PHE A 66 18.78 -12.66 8.90
CA PHE A 66 18.50 -13.78 8.00
C PHE A 66 18.90 -15.13 8.63
N GLY A 67 17.93 -16.05 8.74
CA GLY A 67 18.10 -17.39 9.29
C GLY A 67 17.88 -17.51 10.80
N GLU A 68 17.70 -16.39 11.50
CA GLU A 68 17.40 -16.35 12.94
C GLU A 68 16.01 -15.75 13.20
N ASP A 69 15.74 -14.60 12.58
CA ASP A 69 14.45 -13.92 12.62
C ASP A 69 13.63 -14.17 11.36
N GLU A 70 12.32 -13.98 11.48
CA GLU A 70 11.39 -14.12 10.36
C GLU A 70 10.50 -12.88 10.25
N CYS A 71 10.57 -12.23 9.09
CA CYS A 71 9.59 -11.23 8.67
C CYS A 71 9.02 -11.61 7.32
N ARG A 72 7.76 -11.24 7.09
CA ARG A 72 7.13 -11.36 5.78
C ARG A 72 6.94 -9.99 5.16
N LYS A 73 7.17 -9.92 3.86
CA LYS A 73 6.74 -8.77 3.07
C LYS A 73 5.24 -8.68 3.18
N VAL A 74 4.76 -7.53 3.65
CA VAL A 74 3.35 -7.21 3.51
C VAL A 74 3.25 -6.67 2.10
N GLU A 75 2.64 -7.44 1.20
CA GLU A 75 2.22 -6.85 -0.07
C GLU A 75 1.37 -5.63 0.28
N ASP A 76 1.67 -4.49 -0.34
CA ASP A 76 0.77 -3.34 -0.27
C ASP A 76 -0.62 -3.86 -0.60
N GLY A 77 -1.49 -3.90 0.41
CA GLY A 77 -2.79 -4.55 0.28
C GLY A 77 -3.44 -4.05 -0.99
N GLU A 78 -3.96 -4.96 -1.81
CA GLU A 78 -4.83 -4.52 -2.89
C GLU A 78 -6.13 -4.08 -2.23
N VAL A 79 -6.53 -2.84 -2.48
CA VAL A 79 -7.85 -2.35 -2.10
C VAL A 79 -8.61 -1.99 -3.36
N THR A 80 -9.88 -2.36 -3.39
CA THR A 80 -10.77 -1.93 -4.46
C THR A 80 -11.09 -0.44 -4.30
N VAL A 81 -11.38 0.25 -5.41
CA VAL A 81 -11.91 1.61 -5.37
C VAL A 81 -13.15 1.68 -4.47
N GLY A 82 -14.02 0.66 -4.51
CA GLY A 82 -15.21 0.63 -3.64
C GLY A 82 -14.89 0.58 -2.15
N GLU A 83 -13.93 -0.23 -1.71
CA GLU A 83 -13.48 -0.23 -0.32
C GLU A 83 -12.81 1.08 0.08
N LEU A 84 -11.98 1.64 -0.80
CA LEU A 84 -11.34 2.94 -0.60
C LEU A 84 -12.39 4.04 -0.42
N LEU A 85 -13.39 4.12 -1.31
CA LEU A 85 -14.49 5.07 -1.17
C LEU A 85 -15.23 4.88 0.15
N ARG A 86 -15.60 3.65 0.54
CA ARG A 86 -16.28 3.39 1.83
C ARG A 86 -15.45 3.86 3.03
N ARG A 87 -14.12 3.69 2.98
CA ARG A 87 -13.19 4.10 4.04
C ARG A 87 -13.15 5.62 4.23
N TYR A 88 -13.28 6.38 3.15
CA TYR A 88 -12.99 7.83 3.15
C TYR A 88 -14.21 8.73 2.89
N VAL A 89 -15.32 8.22 2.33
CA VAL A 89 -16.48 9.04 1.93
C VAL A 89 -17.10 9.79 3.11
N SER A 90 -17.17 9.15 4.28
CA SER A 90 -17.68 9.76 5.52
C SER A 90 -16.78 10.89 6.06
N ARG A 91 -15.53 10.97 5.61
CA ARG A 91 -14.54 11.99 6.00
C ARG A 91 -14.54 13.21 5.09
N ARG A 92 -15.54 13.36 4.20
CA ARG A 92 -15.70 14.48 3.25
C ARG A 92 -14.43 14.77 2.43
N LYS A 93 -13.95 13.74 1.72
CA LYS A 93 -12.78 13.83 0.83
C LYS A 93 -13.20 13.97 -0.62
N GLU A 94 -12.36 14.61 -1.42
CA GLU A 94 -12.39 14.50 -2.89
C GLU A 94 -11.58 13.29 -3.33
N PHE A 95 -11.99 12.65 -4.41
CA PHE A 95 -11.35 11.45 -4.93
C PHE A 95 -10.87 11.69 -6.35
N HIS A 96 -9.66 11.23 -6.65
CA HIS A 96 -9.09 11.30 -7.99
C HIS A 96 -8.39 9.99 -8.32
N PHE A 97 -8.98 9.25 -9.25
CA PHE A 97 -8.46 7.97 -9.69
C PHE A 97 -7.81 8.13 -11.05
N MET A 98 -6.57 7.67 -11.17
CA MET A 98 -5.89 7.49 -12.44
C MET A 98 -6.21 6.08 -12.90
N THR A 99 -7.15 5.95 -13.82
CA THR A 99 -7.60 4.68 -14.41
C THR A 99 -6.82 4.40 -15.70
N PRO A 100 -6.80 3.16 -16.21
CA PRO A 100 -6.16 2.86 -17.50
C PRO A 100 -6.72 3.67 -18.68
N SER A 101 -7.98 4.13 -18.58
CA SER A 101 -8.67 4.90 -19.61
C SER A 101 -8.69 6.42 -19.38
N GLY A 102 -7.95 6.93 -18.40
CA GLY A 102 -7.91 8.36 -18.06
C GLY A 102 -8.16 8.60 -16.58
N TYR A 103 -8.96 9.61 -16.25
CA TYR A 103 -9.15 10.06 -14.87
C TYR A 103 -10.62 10.02 -14.48
N VAL A 104 -10.88 9.72 -13.20
CA VAL A 104 -12.20 9.83 -12.58
C VAL A 104 -12.08 10.70 -11.34
N ASP A 105 -12.78 11.82 -11.34
CA ASP A 105 -12.89 12.73 -10.21
C ASP A 105 -14.27 12.61 -9.57
N LEU A 106 -14.32 12.40 -8.26
CA LEU A 106 -15.56 12.32 -7.50
C LEU A 106 -15.49 13.22 -6.27
N THR A 107 -16.55 14.00 -6.05
CA THR A 107 -16.76 14.59 -4.73
C THR A 107 -17.21 13.51 -3.74
N ALA A 108 -17.14 13.79 -2.44
CA ALA A 108 -17.70 12.90 -1.42
C ALA A 108 -19.18 12.57 -1.67
N ARG A 109 -19.96 13.53 -2.19
CA ARG A 109 -21.38 13.32 -2.51
C ARG A 109 -21.56 12.37 -3.68
N ASP A 110 -20.75 12.53 -4.73
CA ASP A 110 -20.83 11.68 -5.91
C ASP A 110 -20.35 10.27 -5.60
N ALA A 111 -19.26 10.13 -4.83
CA ALA A 111 -18.79 8.85 -4.33
C ALA A 111 -19.85 8.09 -3.55
N ALA A 112 -20.62 8.77 -2.67
CA ALA A 112 -21.71 8.15 -1.93
C ALA A 112 -22.82 7.63 -2.86
N LYS A 113 -23.18 8.40 -3.89
CA LYS A 113 -24.19 7.99 -4.87
C LYS A 113 -23.72 6.84 -5.75
N VAL A 114 -22.45 6.84 -6.17
CA VAL A 114 -21.85 5.73 -6.93
C VAL A 114 -21.86 4.45 -6.10
N LEU A 115 -21.50 4.52 -4.81
CA LEU A 115 -21.56 3.38 -3.89
C LEU A 115 -22.99 2.85 -3.69
N ALA A 116 -23.99 3.72 -3.71
CA ALA A 116 -25.40 3.37 -3.61
C ALA A 116 -26.02 2.90 -4.94
N GLY A 117 -25.28 2.98 -6.05
CA GLY A 117 -25.79 2.69 -7.39
C GLY A 117 -26.73 3.75 -7.96
N GLU A 118 -26.79 4.93 -7.35
CA GLU A 118 -27.67 6.05 -7.73
C GLU A 118 -27.04 6.97 -8.79
N MET A 119 -25.75 6.79 -9.09
CA MET A 119 -25.00 7.60 -10.06
C MET A 119 -24.00 6.75 -10.83
N ARG A 120 -23.91 7.00 -12.14
CA ARG A 120 -22.85 6.48 -13.01
C ARG A 120 -21.65 7.44 -12.94
N PRO A 121 -20.45 6.96 -12.58
CA PRO A 121 -19.27 7.79 -12.61
C PRO A 121 -18.86 8.12 -14.05
N LYS A 122 -18.09 9.20 -14.20
CA LYS A 122 -17.62 9.68 -15.50
C LYS A 122 -16.10 9.69 -15.54
N GLY A 123 -15.53 9.00 -16.54
CA GLY A 123 -14.10 9.02 -16.83
C GLY A 123 -13.78 10.01 -17.94
N HIS A 124 -12.62 10.67 -17.89
CA HIS A 124 -12.19 11.60 -18.93
C HIS A 124 -10.69 11.48 -19.25
N PRO A 125 -10.25 11.74 -20.49
CA PRO A 125 -8.84 11.61 -20.90
C PRO A 125 -7.96 12.80 -20.46
N GLY A 126 -8.36 13.55 -19.44
CA GLY A 126 -7.67 14.78 -18.96
C GLY A 126 -8.40 16.09 -19.29
N ASN A 127 -9.37 16.08 -20.21
CA ASN A 127 -10.31 17.19 -20.41
C ASN A 127 -11.75 16.71 -20.07
N PRO A 128 -12.43 17.28 -19.06
CA PRO A 128 -13.76 16.86 -18.62
C PRO A 128 -14.87 17.06 -19.67
N GLU A 129 -14.64 17.84 -20.73
CA GLU A 129 -15.58 17.96 -21.85
C GLU A 129 -15.78 16.64 -22.61
N TYR A 130 -14.78 15.76 -22.57
CA TYR A 130 -14.81 14.44 -23.21
C TYR A 130 -15.13 13.33 -22.20
N ALA A 131 -15.83 13.67 -21.10
CA ALA A 131 -16.16 12.70 -20.07
C ALA A 131 -17.22 11.71 -20.56
N VAL A 132 -16.94 10.42 -20.40
CA VAL A 132 -17.83 9.31 -20.77
C VAL A 132 -18.32 8.61 -19.51
N GLU A 133 -19.60 8.26 -19.47
CA GLU A 133 -20.16 7.47 -18.37
C GLU A 133 -19.65 6.02 -18.41
N MET A 134 -19.37 5.48 -17.24
CA MET A 134 -19.03 4.07 -17.06
C MET A 134 -19.95 3.43 -16.02
N GLU A 135 -19.98 2.10 -15.99
CA GLU A 135 -20.74 1.36 -14.99
C GLU A 135 -20.14 1.58 -13.60
N ALA A 136 -20.98 1.81 -12.59
CA ALA A 136 -20.50 2.00 -11.22
C ALA A 136 -19.67 0.80 -10.74
N ASN A 137 -20.10 -0.43 -11.07
CA ASN A 137 -19.39 -1.64 -10.68
C ASN A 137 -18.03 -1.80 -11.38
N GLU A 138 -17.86 -1.22 -12.56
CA GLU A 138 -16.56 -1.16 -13.25
C GLU A 138 -15.60 -0.29 -12.44
N LEU A 139 -15.99 0.95 -12.12
CA LEU A 139 -15.16 1.84 -11.31
C LEU A 139 -14.83 1.22 -9.94
N LEU A 140 -15.86 0.72 -9.24
CA LEU A 140 -15.71 0.19 -7.89
C LEU A 140 -14.85 -1.08 -7.84
N GLY A 141 -14.75 -1.80 -8.97
CA GLY A 141 -13.98 -3.04 -9.12
C GLY A 141 -12.51 -2.82 -9.45
N PHE A 142 -12.10 -1.63 -9.91
CA PHE A 142 -10.67 -1.32 -10.08
C PHE A 142 -9.91 -1.49 -8.76
N ARG A 143 -8.68 -1.96 -8.86
CA ARG A 143 -7.82 -2.19 -7.70
C ARG A 143 -6.68 -1.18 -7.67
N CYS A 144 -6.19 -0.90 -6.49
CA CYS A 144 -4.93 -0.17 -6.31
C CYS A 144 -4.13 -0.79 -5.18
N LYS A 145 -2.81 -0.67 -5.27
CA LYS A 145 -1.93 -1.00 -4.14
C LYS A 145 -2.10 0.08 -3.08
N GLU A 146 -2.09 -0.31 -1.81
CA GLU A 146 -2.20 0.66 -0.72
C GLU A 146 -1.08 1.73 -0.74
N ALA A 147 0.13 1.41 -1.21
CA ALA A 147 1.21 2.39 -1.43
C ALA A 147 0.90 3.47 -2.47
N ASP A 148 0.05 3.17 -3.46
CA ASP A 148 -0.34 4.12 -4.51
C ASP A 148 -1.42 5.11 -4.03
N ILE A 149 -1.96 4.92 -2.83
CA ILE A 149 -2.97 5.80 -2.23
C ILE A 149 -2.29 6.97 -1.53
N ARG A 150 -2.61 8.18 -1.99
CA ARG A 150 -2.16 9.44 -1.41
C ARG A 150 -3.35 10.15 -0.77
N ASP A 151 -3.39 10.22 0.56
CA ASP A 151 -4.33 11.07 1.31
C ASP A 151 -3.62 12.38 1.71
N ARG A 152 -3.88 13.48 1.01
CA ARG A 152 -3.29 14.79 1.34
C ARG A 152 -4.26 15.93 1.04
N GLN A 153 -4.28 16.95 1.90
CA GLN A 153 -5.01 18.21 1.66
C GLN A 153 -6.51 18.03 1.32
N GLY A 154 -7.18 17.05 1.93
CA GLY A 154 -8.60 16.81 1.70
C GLY A 154 -8.94 15.99 0.44
N ARG A 155 -7.92 15.53 -0.31
CA ARG A 155 -8.08 14.69 -1.49
C ARG A 155 -7.40 13.34 -1.29
N VAL A 156 -8.06 12.28 -1.75
CA VAL A 156 -7.51 10.94 -1.87
C VAL A 156 -7.26 10.67 -3.36
N SER A 157 -6.02 10.36 -3.70
CA SER A 157 -5.64 10.02 -5.08
C SER A 157 -5.04 8.64 -5.14
N ALA A 158 -5.39 7.84 -6.14
CA ALA A 158 -4.84 6.51 -6.34
C ALA A 158 -4.66 6.19 -7.83
N LEU A 159 -3.58 5.48 -8.16
CA LEU A 159 -3.42 4.82 -9.44
C LEU A 159 -4.12 3.47 -9.37
N VAL A 160 -5.09 3.24 -10.26
CA VAL A 160 -5.94 2.05 -10.24
C VAL A 160 -5.78 1.25 -11.53
N TYR A 161 -5.93 -0.08 -11.45
CA TYR A 161 -5.80 -1.03 -12.57
C TYR A 161 -6.87 -2.11 -12.53
#